data_AF-A0A485NPW3-F1
#
_entry.id   AF-A0A485NPW3-F1
#
_cell.length_a   1.000
_cell.length_b   1.000
_cell.length_c   1.000
_cell.angle_alpha   90.00
_cell.angle_beta   90.00
_cell.angle_gamma   90.00
#
_symmetry.space_group_name_H-M   'P 1'
#
loop_
_entity.id
_entity.type
_entity.pdbx_description
1 polymer ?
#
loop_
_entity_poly.entity_id
_entity_poly.type
_entity_poly.pdbx_seq_one_letter_code
_entity_poly.pdbx_strand_id
1 'polypeptide(L)'
;MRPAAIRNFLLLASSLLFAGLSAVPQSFSPSLRIGPGAACRLSRAESERRCRAPGQPPGGALCHGRGRCDCGVCICHVNEPGVFFGPLCECHEWVCETYDGSTCAGHGKCDCGKCKCDEGWFGDACQYPAHCDLTKKKSNQMCKNSQDVICSNAGTCHCGRCKCDNPDGNGLVYGKFCECDDRECIDDETEEICGGHGKCYCGNCYCEAGWHGDKCEFQCDITPWESKRRCTSPDGQICSNRGTCVCGECSCHDVDPTGDWGDIHGDTCECDERDCRAVYDRYSDDFCSVLLLCNCGRCDCKVGWYGKKCEHPRSCPLSAEESIRRCQGSSDLPCSGRGK
;
A
#
# COMPACT_ATOMS: atom_id res chain seq x y z
N MET A 1 -76.70 3.68 -63.76
CA MET A 1 -76.23 4.40 -64.96
C MET A 1 -74.81 3.92 -65.27
N ARG A 2 -74.61 3.31 -66.45
CA ARG A 2 -73.29 3.06 -67.09
C ARG A 2 -72.89 4.31 -67.89
N PRO A 3 -71.60 4.61 -68.14
CA PRO A 3 -70.78 3.95 -69.18
C PRO A 3 -69.35 3.58 -68.71
N ALA A 4 -68.68 2.52 -69.17
CA ALA A 4 -68.00 2.30 -70.47
C ALA A 4 -66.92 3.39 -70.74
N ALA A 5 -65.65 3.14 -71.10
CA ALA A 5 -65.02 2.04 -71.81
C ALA A 5 -63.45 2.10 -71.77
N ILE A 6 -62.81 0.94 -71.63
CA ILE A 6 -61.80 0.35 -72.53
C ILE A 6 -60.51 1.16 -72.86
N ARG A 7 -59.33 0.62 -72.50
CA ARG A 7 -58.38 0.00 -73.47
C ARG A 7 -57.23 -0.76 -72.77
N ASN A 8 -57.13 -2.05 -73.09
CA ASN A 8 -56.07 -2.99 -72.70
C ASN A 8 -54.72 -2.65 -73.35
N PHE A 9 -53.61 -2.90 -72.64
CA PHE A 9 -52.35 -3.35 -73.25
C PHE A 9 -51.62 -4.33 -72.30
N LEU A 10 -51.61 -5.60 -72.73
CA LEU A 10 -50.58 -6.66 -72.59
C LEU A 10 -49.98 -6.95 -71.19
N LEU A 11 -50.32 -8.12 -70.61
CA LEU A 11 -49.43 -9.32 -70.46
C LEU A 11 -48.25 -9.05 -69.50
N LEU A 12 -48.09 -9.67 -68.32
CA LEU A 12 -48.26 -11.07 -67.93
C LEU A 12 -48.40 -11.23 -66.40
N ALA A 13 -49.11 -12.30 -66.03
CA ALA A 13 -49.17 -13.06 -64.78
C ALA A 13 -47.99 -12.83 -63.80
N SER A 14 -48.25 -12.41 -62.55
CA SER A 14 -48.75 -13.20 -61.41
C SER A 14 -47.71 -14.11 -60.76
N SER A 15 -47.72 -14.02 -59.42
CA SER A 15 -47.36 -15.02 -58.40
C SER A 15 -46.04 -14.68 -57.68
N LEU A 16 -46.12 -13.91 -56.59
CA LEU A 16 -46.34 -14.36 -55.20
C LEU A 16 -45.09 -15.00 -54.60
N LEU A 17 -44.46 -14.29 -53.67
CA LEU A 17 -44.20 -14.73 -52.29
C LEU A 17 -43.46 -13.62 -51.52
N PHE A 18 -44.19 -12.91 -50.66
CA PHE A 18 -43.63 -12.14 -49.57
C PHE A 18 -43.17 -13.12 -48.47
N ALA A 19 -41.87 -13.17 -48.21
CA ALA A 19 -41.33 -13.83 -47.02
C ALA A 19 -40.07 -13.10 -46.54
N GLY A 20 -40.10 -12.68 -45.27
CA GLY A 20 -38.92 -12.52 -44.42
C GLY A 20 -38.16 -11.19 -44.50
N LEU A 21 -38.60 -10.20 -43.73
CA LEU A 21 -37.69 -9.21 -43.16
C LEU A 21 -36.90 -9.89 -42.03
N SER A 22 -35.71 -10.39 -42.33
CA SER A 22 -34.70 -10.73 -41.34
C SER A 22 -33.68 -9.60 -41.22
N ALA A 23 -33.56 -9.07 -40.01
CA ALA A 23 -32.58 -8.09 -39.61
C ALA A 23 -31.17 -8.69 -39.59
N VAL A 24 -30.19 -8.00 -40.17
CA VAL A 24 -28.77 -8.08 -39.78
C VAL A 24 -28.11 -6.72 -40.03
N PRO A 25 -27.51 -6.06 -39.02
CA PRO A 25 -26.60 -4.94 -39.25
C PRO A 25 -25.29 -5.49 -39.82
N GLN A 26 -24.99 -5.07 -41.04
CA GLN A 26 -23.77 -5.40 -41.75
C GLN A 26 -22.57 -4.61 -41.18
N SER A 27 -22.00 -5.07 -40.06
CA SER A 27 -20.64 -4.70 -39.65
C SER A 27 -19.63 -5.43 -40.54
N PHE A 28 -19.47 -4.98 -41.78
CA PHE A 28 -18.48 -5.54 -42.71
C PHE A 28 -17.12 -4.91 -42.44
N SER A 29 -16.30 -5.56 -41.62
CA SER A 29 -14.85 -5.34 -41.65
C SER A 29 -14.33 -5.82 -43.01
N PRO A 30 -13.64 -5.00 -43.81
CA PRO A 30 -13.02 -5.47 -45.04
C PRO A 30 -11.98 -6.53 -44.67
N SER A 31 -12.10 -7.74 -45.21
CA SER A 31 -11.14 -8.83 -44.99
C SER A 31 -9.73 -8.36 -45.34
N LEU A 32 -8.88 -8.19 -44.32
CA LEU A 32 -7.49 -7.74 -44.45
C LEU A 32 -6.57 -8.86 -45.00
N ARG A 33 -7.13 -10.06 -45.17
CA ARG A 33 -6.52 -11.24 -45.78
C ARG A 33 -7.42 -11.83 -46.86
N ILE A 34 -6.82 -12.31 -47.95
CA ILE A 34 -7.50 -13.00 -49.06
C ILE A 34 -7.58 -14.50 -48.74
N GLY A 35 -8.26 -14.86 -47.65
CA GLY A 35 -8.44 -16.24 -47.21
C GLY A 35 -7.39 -16.77 -46.21
N PRO A 36 -7.54 -18.03 -45.75
CA PRO A 36 -6.65 -18.65 -44.77
C PRO A 36 -5.24 -18.81 -45.36
N GLY A 37 -4.24 -18.18 -44.74
CA GLY A 37 -2.84 -18.26 -45.18
C GLY A 37 -2.37 -17.20 -46.20
N ALA A 38 -3.23 -16.25 -46.57
CA ALA A 38 -2.86 -15.16 -47.48
C ALA A 38 -1.98 -14.09 -46.80
N ALA A 39 -1.05 -13.54 -47.59
CA ALA A 39 -0.18 -12.43 -47.16
C ALA A 39 -1.00 -11.19 -46.77
N CYS A 40 -0.52 -10.47 -45.75
CA CYS A 40 -1.18 -9.28 -45.28
C CYS A 40 -1.19 -8.19 -46.36
N ARG A 41 -2.37 -7.59 -46.62
CA ARG A 41 -2.50 -6.48 -47.58
C ARG A 41 -1.90 -5.16 -47.06
N LEU A 42 -1.78 -5.02 -45.74
CA LEU A 42 -1.24 -3.83 -45.10
C LEU A 42 0.29 -3.90 -45.05
N SER A 43 0.95 -2.73 -45.14
CA SER A 43 2.36 -2.64 -44.77
C SER A 43 2.55 -2.95 -43.28
N ARG A 44 3.76 -3.36 -42.89
CA ARG A 44 4.10 -3.63 -41.48
C ARG A 44 3.75 -2.44 -40.59
N ALA A 45 4.12 -1.23 -41.00
CA ALA A 45 3.86 0.00 -40.23
C ALA A 45 2.36 0.33 -40.09
N GLU A 46 1.53 -0.01 -41.09
CA GLU A 46 0.07 0.18 -41.01
C GLU A 46 -0.60 -0.89 -40.15
N SER A 47 -0.15 -2.14 -40.25
CA SER A 47 -0.58 -3.23 -39.38
C SER A 47 -0.28 -2.90 -37.92
N GLU A 48 0.94 -2.48 -37.60
CA GLU A 48 1.35 -2.12 -36.24
C GLU A 48 0.58 -0.90 -35.71
N ARG A 49 0.30 0.10 -36.57
CA ARG A 49 -0.53 1.26 -36.18
C ARG A 49 -1.94 0.87 -35.73
N ARG A 50 -2.55 -0.15 -36.34
CA ARG A 50 -3.91 -0.61 -35.96
C ARG A 50 -3.93 -1.44 -34.68
N CYS A 51 -2.82 -2.05 -34.29
CA CYS A 51 -2.68 -2.85 -33.09
C CYS A 51 -2.10 -2.06 -31.89
N ARG A 52 -1.85 -0.76 -32.06
CA ARG A 52 -1.28 0.11 -31.03
C ARG A 52 -2.40 0.81 -30.26
N ALA A 53 -2.29 0.87 -28.94
CA ALA A 53 -3.27 1.59 -28.13
C ALA A 53 -3.17 3.11 -28.38
N PRO A 54 -4.29 3.86 -28.28
CA PRO A 54 -4.27 5.31 -28.38
C PRO A 54 -3.28 5.92 -27.38
N GLY A 55 -2.48 6.89 -27.82
CA GLY A 55 -1.53 7.60 -26.96
C GLY A 55 -0.16 6.93 -26.76
N GLN A 56 0.08 5.72 -27.28
CA GLN A 56 1.41 5.10 -27.20
C GLN A 56 2.38 5.64 -28.28
N PRO A 57 3.67 5.85 -27.94
CA PRO A 57 4.67 6.25 -28.92
C PRO A 57 4.95 5.14 -29.95
N PRO A 58 5.50 5.48 -31.14
CA PRO A 58 5.98 4.49 -32.09
C PRO A 58 7.00 3.56 -31.42
N GLY A 59 6.80 2.24 -31.55
CA GLY A 59 7.65 1.24 -30.89
C GLY A 59 7.15 0.74 -29.51
N GLY A 60 6.13 1.35 -28.91
CA GLY A 60 5.43 0.80 -27.73
C GLY A 60 4.75 -0.56 -27.99
N ALA A 61 4.34 -1.23 -26.90
CA ALA A 61 3.76 -2.57 -26.94
C ALA A 61 2.47 -2.66 -27.78
N LEU A 62 2.41 -3.61 -28.71
CA LEU A 62 1.23 -3.90 -29.50
C LEU A 62 0.28 -4.80 -28.73
N CYS A 63 -1.03 -4.66 -28.94
CA CYS A 63 -2.05 -5.50 -28.30
C CYS A 63 -1.91 -5.54 -26.76
N HIS A 64 -1.58 -4.38 -26.15
CA HIS A 64 -1.29 -4.23 -24.71
C HIS A 64 -0.19 -5.17 -24.17
N GLY A 65 0.66 -5.73 -25.04
CA GLY A 65 1.68 -6.73 -24.67
C GLY A 65 1.09 -8.10 -24.34
N ARG A 66 -0.21 -8.30 -24.58
CA ARG A 66 -0.99 -9.49 -24.20
C ARG A 66 -1.46 -10.31 -25.40
N GLY A 67 -0.97 -9.97 -26.58
CA GLY A 67 -1.28 -10.66 -27.83
C GLY A 67 -0.27 -10.36 -28.93
N ARG A 68 -0.43 -11.06 -30.05
CA ARG A 68 0.33 -10.83 -31.28
C ARG A 68 -0.51 -10.01 -32.27
N CYS A 69 0.10 -9.02 -32.90
CA CYS A 69 -0.54 -8.29 -33.99
C CYS A 69 -0.44 -9.09 -35.30
N ASP A 70 -1.57 -9.41 -35.90
CA ASP A 70 -1.68 -10.18 -37.14
C ASP A 70 -2.47 -9.38 -38.19
N CYS A 71 -1.75 -8.70 -39.08
CA CYS A 71 -2.34 -7.89 -40.16
C CYS A 71 -3.35 -6.82 -39.68
N GLY A 72 -3.01 -6.09 -38.63
CA GLY A 72 -3.83 -5.03 -38.06
C GLY A 72 -4.97 -5.51 -37.15
N VAL A 73 -4.94 -6.79 -36.75
CA VAL A 73 -5.86 -7.39 -35.78
C VAL A 73 -5.04 -8.02 -34.66
N CYS A 74 -5.40 -7.76 -33.40
CA CYS A 74 -4.76 -8.42 -32.28
C CYS A 74 -5.30 -9.83 -32.06
N ILE A 75 -4.39 -10.79 -31.93
CA ILE A 75 -4.68 -12.16 -31.54
C ILE A 75 -4.17 -12.34 -30.11
N CYS A 76 -5.09 -12.42 -29.16
CA CYS A 76 -4.76 -12.44 -27.75
C CYS A 76 -4.16 -13.77 -27.31
N HIS A 77 -3.22 -13.70 -26.37
CA HIS A 77 -2.64 -14.90 -25.77
C HIS A 77 -3.66 -15.60 -24.88
N VAL A 78 -3.80 -16.90 -25.07
CA VAL A 78 -4.67 -17.78 -24.29
C VAL A 78 -3.75 -18.64 -23.43
N ASN A 79 -3.21 -18.06 -22.36
CA ASN A 79 -2.43 -18.79 -21.37
C ASN A 79 -3.36 -19.00 -20.16
N GLU A 80 -3.73 -20.23 -19.81
CA GLU A 80 -4.54 -20.45 -18.62
C GLU A 80 -3.73 -20.27 -17.32
N PRO A 81 -4.31 -19.66 -16.27
CA PRO A 81 -5.59 -18.94 -16.25
C PRO A 81 -5.37 -17.44 -16.55
N GLY A 82 -5.79 -17.00 -17.73
CA GLY A 82 -5.73 -15.58 -18.10
C GLY A 82 -6.01 -15.29 -19.58
N VAL A 83 -7.23 -15.61 -20.03
CA VAL A 83 -7.64 -15.32 -21.42
C VAL A 83 -7.85 -13.81 -21.56
N PHE A 84 -6.97 -13.17 -22.34
CA PHE A 84 -7.15 -11.79 -22.74
C PHE A 84 -8.06 -11.71 -23.97
N PHE A 85 -8.92 -10.70 -24.04
CA PHE A 85 -9.81 -10.47 -25.17
C PHE A 85 -10.02 -8.98 -25.42
N GLY A 86 -10.82 -8.63 -26.42
CA GLY A 86 -10.96 -7.26 -26.91
C GLY A 86 -10.12 -7.00 -28.17
N PRO A 87 -10.46 -5.96 -28.97
CA PRO A 87 -9.80 -5.66 -30.24
C PRO A 87 -8.29 -5.40 -30.13
N LEU A 88 -7.80 -5.02 -28.95
CA LEU A 88 -6.40 -4.80 -28.63
C LEU A 88 -5.91 -5.66 -27.45
N CYS A 89 -6.63 -6.72 -27.09
CA CYS A 89 -6.34 -7.58 -25.93
C CYS A 89 -6.27 -6.81 -24.60
N GLU A 90 -7.09 -5.77 -24.49
CA GLU A 90 -7.20 -4.89 -23.34
C GLU A 90 -8.02 -5.49 -22.19
N CYS A 91 -8.90 -6.45 -22.50
CA CYS A 91 -9.83 -7.05 -21.55
C CYS A 91 -9.29 -8.36 -20.97
N HIS A 92 -9.75 -8.68 -19.76
CA HIS A 92 -9.45 -9.94 -19.06
C HIS A 92 -10.71 -10.41 -18.31
N GLU A 93 -11.07 -11.70 -18.42
CA GLU A 93 -12.41 -12.20 -18.02
C GLU A 93 -12.60 -12.34 -16.50
N TRP A 94 -11.50 -12.29 -15.74
CA TRP A 94 -11.48 -12.77 -14.36
C TRP A 94 -11.25 -11.67 -13.31
N VAL A 95 -11.05 -10.42 -13.74
CA VAL A 95 -10.78 -9.29 -12.83
C VAL A 95 -11.90 -8.26 -12.99
N CYS A 96 -13.07 -8.62 -12.50
CA CYS A 96 -14.17 -7.69 -12.26
C CYS A 96 -14.31 -7.44 -10.76
N GLU A 97 -15.02 -6.38 -10.41
CA GLU A 97 -15.34 -6.07 -9.01
C GLU A 97 -15.94 -7.28 -8.28
N THR A 98 -15.45 -7.50 -7.07
CA THR A 98 -15.90 -8.60 -6.22
C THR A 98 -16.59 -8.03 -4.99
N TYR A 99 -17.68 -8.67 -4.57
CA TYR A 99 -18.35 -8.36 -3.33
C TYR A 99 -18.57 -9.64 -2.53
N ASP A 100 -18.18 -9.62 -1.25
CA ASP A 100 -18.30 -10.78 -0.34
C ASP A 100 -17.67 -12.07 -0.93
N GLY A 101 -16.53 -11.91 -1.62
CA GLY A 101 -15.77 -13.01 -2.23
C GLY A 101 -16.31 -13.52 -3.57
N SER A 102 -17.38 -12.93 -4.11
CA SER A 102 -17.96 -13.33 -5.41
C SER A 102 -17.81 -12.23 -6.46
N THR A 103 -17.34 -12.59 -7.65
CA THR A 103 -17.28 -11.69 -8.81
C THR A 103 -18.69 -11.23 -9.20
N CYS A 104 -18.86 -9.92 -9.37
CA CYS A 104 -20.16 -9.29 -9.63
C CYS A 104 -21.25 -9.71 -8.64
N ALA A 105 -20.87 -10.00 -7.39
CA ALA A 105 -21.75 -10.50 -6.33
C ALA A 105 -22.58 -11.74 -6.69
N GLY A 106 -22.27 -12.43 -7.79
CA GLY A 106 -23.11 -13.49 -8.37
C GLY A 106 -24.40 -13.00 -9.05
N HIS A 107 -24.56 -11.70 -9.28
CA HIS A 107 -25.76 -11.05 -9.83
C HIS A 107 -25.46 -10.25 -11.11
N GLY A 108 -24.52 -10.74 -11.90
CA GLY A 108 -24.19 -10.12 -13.17
C GLY A 108 -23.11 -10.88 -13.93
N LYS A 109 -22.85 -10.41 -15.14
CA LYS A 109 -21.79 -10.92 -16.01
C LYS A 109 -20.62 -9.95 -16.04
N CYS A 110 -19.41 -10.47 -15.83
CA CYS A 110 -18.19 -9.69 -16.04
C CYS A 110 -18.01 -9.40 -17.53
N ASP A 111 -17.88 -8.13 -17.89
CA ASP A 111 -17.58 -7.66 -19.23
C ASP A 111 -16.42 -6.67 -19.18
N CYS A 112 -15.23 -7.14 -19.58
CA CYS A 112 -14.01 -6.34 -19.65
C CYS A 112 -13.72 -5.53 -18.36
N GLY A 113 -13.73 -6.20 -17.21
CA GLY A 113 -13.44 -5.57 -15.91
C GLY A 113 -14.60 -4.79 -15.29
N LYS A 114 -15.76 -4.73 -15.94
CA LYS A 114 -16.97 -4.13 -15.37
C LYS A 114 -18.08 -5.17 -15.23
N CYS A 115 -18.84 -5.09 -14.14
CA CYS A 115 -19.99 -5.95 -13.96
C CYS A 115 -21.20 -5.39 -14.71
N LYS A 116 -21.80 -6.22 -15.57
CA LYS A 116 -23.12 -6.00 -16.15
C LYS A 116 -24.15 -6.68 -15.26
N CYS A 117 -24.87 -5.91 -14.47
CA CYS A 117 -25.81 -6.43 -13.49
C CYS A 117 -27.05 -7.01 -14.14
N ASP A 118 -27.56 -8.07 -13.53
CA ASP A 118 -28.85 -8.66 -13.85
C ASP A 118 -29.98 -7.70 -13.47
N GLU A 119 -31.16 -7.91 -14.05
CA GLU A 119 -32.33 -7.09 -13.77
C GLU A 119 -32.66 -7.11 -12.27
N GLY A 120 -32.86 -5.92 -11.69
CA GLY A 120 -33.10 -5.77 -10.26
C GLY A 120 -31.84 -5.67 -9.40
N TRP A 121 -30.64 -5.60 -9.98
CA TRP A 121 -29.37 -5.40 -9.26
C TRP A 121 -28.58 -4.20 -9.80
N PHE A 122 -27.82 -3.54 -8.93
CA PHE A 122 -27.01 -2.37 -9.28
C PHE A 122 -25.78 -2.23 -8.36
N GLY A 123 -24.91 -1.28 -8.72
CA GLY A 123 -23.60 -1.06 -8.09
C GLY A 123 -22.46 -1.64 -8.93
N ASP A 124 -21.23 -1.24 -8.66
CA ASP A 124 -20.07 -1.61 -9.48
C ASP A 124 -19.77 -3.11 -9.48
N ALA A 125 -20.13 -3.78 -8.37
CA ALA A 125 -20.06 -5.23 -8.22
C ALA A 125 -21.45 -5.89 -8.27
N CYS A 126 -22.50 -5.20 -8.72
CA CYS A 126 -23.89 -5.68 -8.68
C CYS A 126 -24.37 -6.10 -7.28
N GLN A 127 -23.84 -5.45 -6.26
CA GLN A 127 -24.04 -5.85 -4.87
C GLN A 127 -25.39 -5.41 -4.31
N TYR A 128 -26.05 -4.40 -4.88
CA TYR A 128 -27.27 -3.83 -4.30
C TYR A 128 -28.52 -4.29 -5.05
N PRO A 129 -29.56 -4.78 -4.36
CA PRO A 129 -30.85 -5.07 -4.96
C PRO A 129 -31.63 -3.78 -5.17
N ALA A 130 -32.27 -3.60 -6.32
CA ALA A 130 -33.08 -2.43 -6.66
C ALA A 130 -34.36 -2.32 -5.81
N HIS A 131 -34.90 -3.46 -5.40
CA HIS A 131 -36.05 -3.55 -4.49
C HIS A 131 -35.64 -4.22 -3.20
N CYS A 132 -36.11 -3.67 -2.08
CA CYS A 132 -35.84 -4.23 -0.77
C CYS A 132 -37.11 -4.73 -0.08
N ASP A 133 -37.21 -6.04 0.04
CA ASP A 133 -38.33 -6.72 0.74
C ASP A 133 -38.10 -6.85 2.25
N LEU A 134 -36.98 -6.29 2.76
CA LEU A 134 -36.64 -6.31 4.18
C LEU A 134 -37.19 -5.08 4.89
N THR A 135 -37.67 -5.27 6.11
CA THR A 135 -37.94 -4.14 7.01
C THR A 135 -36.63 -3.44 7.38
N LYS A 136 -36.69 -2.13 7.68
CA LYS A 136 -35.51 -1.35 8.10
C LYS A 136 -34.77 -2.00 9.28
N LYS A 137 -35.50 -2.57 10.24
CA LYS A 137 -34.92 -3.28 11.39
C LYS A 137 -34.13 -4.52 10.96
N LYS A 138 -34.70 -5.36 10.09
CA LYS A 138 -34.05 -6.59 9.61
C LYS A 138 -32.86 -6.28 8.70
N SER A 139 -33.00 -5.28 7.82
CA SER A 139 -31.90 -4.75 7.01
C SER A 139 -30.73 -4.30 7.89
N ASN A 140 -31.00 -3.42 8.86
CA ASN A 140 -29.96 -2.90 9.77
C ASN A 140 -29.28 -3.99 10.60
N GLN A 141 -29.98 -5.08 10.92
CA GLN A 141 -29.38 -6.21 11.63
C GLN A 141 -28.27 -6.90 10.83
N MET A 142 -28.39 -6.93 9.50
CA MET A 142 -27.40 -7.56 8.62
C MET A 142 -26.20 -6.64 8.31
N CYS A 143 -26.33 -5.34 8.61
CA CYS A 143 -25.29 -4.32 8.42
C CYS A 143 -24.47 -4.03 9.68
N LYS A 144 -24.74 -4.73 10.78
CA LYS A 144 -24.00 -4.58 12.03
C LYS A 144 -22.69 -5.36 11.97
N ASN A 145 -21.60 -4.70 12.33
CA ASN A 145 -20.31 -5.35 12.55
C ASN A 145 -20.25 -6.04 13.94
N SER A 146 -19.09 -6.58 14.30
CA SER A 146 -18.86 -7.26 15.59
C SER A 146 -19.02 -6.36 16.82
N GLN A 147 -18.97 -5.04 16.64
CA GLN A 147 -19.14 -4.02 17.67
C GLN A 147 -20.58 -3.47 17.70
N ASP A 148 -21.52 -4.13 17.03
CA ASP A 148 -22.93 -3.72 16.92
C ASP A 148 -23.16 -2.37 16.21
N VAL A 149 -22.13 -1.82 15.54
CA VAL A 149 -22.17 -0.59 14.77
C VAL A 149 -22.62 -0.89 13.33
N ILE A 150 -23.56 -0.08 12.83
CA ILE A 150 -24.09 -0.23 11.47
C ILE A 150 -23.11 0.44 10.49
N CYS A 151 -22.57 -0.33 9.55
CA CYS A 151 -21.68 0.16 8.49
C CYS A 151 -20.53 1.04 9.01
N SER A 152 -19.98 0.71 10.17
CA SER A 152 -18.87 1.41 10.83
C SER A 152 -19.06 2.93 10.97
N ASN A 153 -20.30 3.43 10.91
CA ASN A 153 -20.64 4.86 10.80
C ASN A 153 -20.04 5.58 9.58
N ALA A 154 -19.50 4.85 8.59
CA ALA A 154 -18.89 5.37 7.37
C ALA A 154 -19.73 5.03 6.13
N GLY A 155 -21.05 4.87 6.33
CA GLY A 155 -21.97 4.50 5.28
C GLY A 155 -23.41 4.30 5.76
N THR A 156 -24.27 3.96 4.81
CA THR A 156 -25.69 3.71 5.04
C THR A 156 -26.06 2.26 4.72
N CYS A 157 -26.96 1.67 5.51
CA CYS A 157 -27.43 0.31 5.27
C CYS A 157 -28.56 0.30 4.23
N HIS A 158 -28.33 -0.40 3.13
CA HIS A 158 -29.30 -0.61 2.06
C HIS A 158 -29.56 -2.12 1.87
N CYS A 159 -30.74 -2.56 2.29
CA CYS A 159 -31.19 -3.94 2.15
C CYS A 159 -30.21 -5.01 2.65
N GLY A 160 -29.69 -4.80 3.86
CA GLY A 160 -28.76 -5.70 4.52
C GLY A 160 -27.32 -5.65 3.98
N ARG A 161 -26.99 -4.62 3.19
CA ARG A 161 -25.64 -4.36 2.69
C ARG A 161 -25.25 -2.92 2.94
N CYS A 162 -23.98 -2.67 3.25
CA CYS A 162 -23.50 -1.33 3.48
C CYS A 162 -23.18 -0.62 2.16
N LYS A 163 -23.60 0.64 2.07
CA LYS A 163 -23.23 1.57 1.02
C LYS A 163 -22.33 2.62 1.65
N CYS A 164 -21.03 2.51 1.37
CA CYS A 164 -20.01 3.35 1.98
C CYS A 164 -20.04 4.77 1.43
N ASP A 165 -19.72 5.73 2.30
CA ASP A 165 -19.76 7.14 1.98
C ASP A 165 -18.49 7.55 1.23
N ASN A 166 -18.64 7.82 -0.06
CA ASN A 166 -17.56 8.26 -0.94
C ASN A 166 -17.99 9.55 -1.65
N PRO A 167 -18.02 10.70 -0.94
CA PRO A 167 -18.51 11.97 -1.49
C PRO A 167 -17.72 12.45 -2.70
N ASP A 168 -16.41 12.18 -2.71
CA ASP A 168 -15.48 12.58 -3.78
C ASP A 168 -15.41 11.54 -4.91
N GLY A 169 -16.11 10.41 -4.77
CA GLY A 169 -16.10 9.31 -5.75
C GLY A 169 -14.77 8.57 -5.88
N ASN A 170 -13.82 8.83 -4.99
CA ASN A 170 -12.49 8.20 -4.97
C ASN A 170 -12.49 6.76 -4.43
N GLY A 171 -13.59 6.31 -3.80
CA GLY A 171 -13.74 4.93 -3.34
C GLY A 171 -12.83 4.55 -2.18
N LEU A 172 -12.31 5.52 -1.42
CA LEU A 172 -11.36 5.27 -0.33
C LEU A 172 -11.99 4.54 0.86
N VAL A 173 -13.30 4.67 1.05
CA VAL A 173 -14.02 3.94 2.09
C VAL A 173 -14.69 2.72 1.47
N TYR A 174 -14.30 1.54 1.92
CA TYR A 174 -14.78 0.27 1.40
C TYR A 174 -14.81 -0.84 2.47
N GLY A 175 -15.17 -2.05 2.06
CA GLY A 175 -15.37 -3.20 2.94
C GLY A 175 -16.84 -3.56 3.10
N LYS A 176 -17.12 -4.72 3.72
CA LYS A 176 -18.48 -5.24 3.85
C LYS A 176 -19.35 -4.36 4.75
N PHE A 177 -18.70 -3.77 5.75
CA PHE A 177 -19.27 -2.89 6.75
C PHE A 177 -18.64 -1.49 6.70
N CYS A 178 -18.02 -1.09 5.59
CA CYS A 178 -17.31 0.19 5.44
C CYS A 178 -16.23 0.40 6.51
N GLU A 179 -15.54 -0.68 6.87
CA GLU A 179 -14.53 -0.72 7.92
C GLU A 179 -13.13 -0.30 7.47
N CYS A 180 -12.90 -0.19 6.16
CA CYS A 180 -11.63 0.22 5.59
C CYS A 180 -11.73 1.65 5.08
N ASP A 181 -10.78 2.49 5.49
CA ASP A 181 -10.64 3.86 5.02
C ASP A 181 -9.18 4.13 4.58
N ASP A 182 -8.97 4.19 3.27
CA ASP A 182 -7.64 4.41 2.70
C ASP A 182 -7.19 5.87 2.73
N ARG A 183 -8.02 6.79 3.27
CA ARG A 183 -7.59 8.17 3.55
C ARG A 183 -6.43 8.23 4.54
N GLU A 184 -6.33 7.25 5.43
CA GLU A 184 -5.24 7.14 6.41
C GLU A 184 -3.86 6.96 5.75
N CYS A 185 -3.82 6.44 4.52
CA CYS A 185 -2.60 6.27 3.75
C CYS A 185 -2.17 7.51 2.97
N ILE A 186 -2.98 8.58 2.95
CA ILE A 186 -2.62 9.81 2.24
C ILE A 186 -1.48 10.48 3.01
N ASP A 187 -0.41 10.79 2.30
CA ASP A 187 0.69 11.55 2.83
C ASP A 187 0.34 13.04 2.90
N ASP A 188 0.62 13.66 4.04
CA ASP A 188 0.16 15.03 4.33
C ASP A 188 0.98 16.09 3.56
N GLU A 189 2.20 15.75 3.12
CA GLU A 189 3.07 16.66 2.38
C GLU A 189 2.85 16.58 0.87
N THR A 190 2.71 15.35 0.35
CA THR A 190 2.58 15.08 -1.08
C THR A 190 1.13 14.99 -1.55
N GLU A 191 0.17 14.82 -0.64
CA GLU A 191 -1.24 14.51 -0.92
C GLU A 191 -1.45 13.20 -1.71
N GLU A 192 -0.41 12.36 -1.81
CA GLU A 192 -0.44 11.09 -2.53
C GLU A 192 -0.70 9.91 -1.59
N ILE A 193 -1.42 8.89 -2.08
CA ILE A 193 -1.62 7.64 -1.34
C ILE A 193 -0.30 6.88 -1.30
N CYS A 194 0.19 6.57 -0.10
CA CYS A 194 1.46 5.88 0.12
C CYS A 194 2.63 6.57 -0.63
N GLY A 195 2.66 7.91 -0.58
CA GLY A 195 3.72 8.73 -1.19
C GLY A 195 3.93 8.48 -2.68
N GLY A 196 2.92 7.93 -3.39
CA GLY A 196 3.00 7.56 -4.79
C GLY A 196 3.80 6.27 -5.08
N HIS A 197 4.28 5.59 -4.04
CA HIS A 197 5.22 4.47 -4.12
C HIS A 197 4.70 3.19 -3.47
N GLY A 198 3.38 3.05 -3.36
CA GLY A 198 2.76 1.88 -2.76
C GLY A 198 1.28 1.78 -3.05
N LYS A 199 0.67 0.73 -2.50
CA LYS A 199 -0.77 0.54 -2.51
C LYS A 199 -1.29 0.54 -1.09
N CYS A 200 -2.33 1.32 -0.83
CA CYS A 200 -3.04 1.24 0.43
C CYS A 200 -3.98 0.04 0.43
N TYR A 201 -4.03 -0.66 1.55
CA TYR A 201 -5.04 -1.66 1.83
C TYR A 201 -5.52 -1.48 3.26
N CYS A 202 -6.71 -0.89 3.42
CA CYS A 202 -7.40 -0.74 4.70
C CYS A 202 -6.51 0.01 5.71
N GLY A 203 -6.02 1.19 5.31
CA GLY A 203 -5.16 2.05 6.13
C GLY A 203 -3.69 1.62 6.25
N ASN A 204 -3.26 0.58 5.51
CA ASN A 204 -1.86 0.12 5.54
C ASN A 204 -1.23 0.21 4.16
N CYS A 205 -0.06 0.86 4.06
CA CYS A 205 0.68 0.94 2.80
C CYS A 205 1.54 -0.30 2.56
N TYR A 206 1.45 -0.81 1.35
CA TYR A 206 2.29 -1.88 0.83
C TYR A 206 3.19 -1.29 -0.24
N CYS A 207 4.43 -1.03 0.15
CA CYS A 207 5.40 -0.31 -0.66
C CYS A 207 5.92 -1.12 -1.84
N GLU A 208 6.26 -0.41 -2.91
CA GLU A 208 7.00 -0.95 -4.04
C GLU A 208 8.43 -1.33 -3.62
N ALA A 209 9.09 -2.14 -4.46
CA ALA A 209 10.43 -2.60 -4.15
C ALA A 209 11.41 -1.41 -4.04
N GLY A 210 12.14 -1.33 -2.91
CA GLY A 210 13.06 -0.24 -2.62
C GLY A 210 12.42 0.96 -1.91
N TRP A 211 11.11 0.92 -1.64
CA TRP A 211 10.39 1.92 -0.84
C TRP A 211 10.00 1.36 0.52
N HIS A 212 10.09 2.23 1.53
CA HIS A 212 9.99 1.90 2.95
C HIS A 212 9.32 3.05 3.71
N GLY A 213 8.90 2.78 4.94
CA GLY A 213 8.12 3.70 5.75
C GLY A 213 6.66 3.27 5.83
N ASP A 214 5.92 3.89 6.75
CA ASP A 214 4.50 3.58 6.97
C ASP A 214 3.64 4.14 5.82
N LYS A 215 4.12 5.18 5.14
CA LYS A 215 3.51 5.79 3.95
C LYS A 215 4.39 5.65 2.70
N CYS A 216 5.39 4.75 2.70
CA CYS A 216 6.33 4.52 1.59
C CYS A 216 7.13 5.75 1.14
N GLU A 217 7.47 6.61 2.08
CA GLU A 217 8.15 7.89 1.88
C GLU A 217 9.68 7.78 1.74
N PHE A 218 10.28 6.63 2.10
CA PHE A 218 11.74 6.44 2.10
C PHE A 218 12.21 5.48 1.00
N GLN A 219 13.13 5.93 0.16
CA GLN A 219 13.83 5.08 -0.81
C GLN A 219 15.11 4.51 -0.17
N CYS A 220 15.21 3.18 -0.10
CA CYS A 220 16.37 2.49 0.46
C CYS A 220 16.96 1.45 -0.51
N ASP A 221 18.29 1.35 -0.53
CA ASP A 221 19.02 0.34 -1.31
C ASP A 221 19.06 -1.05 -0.65
N ILE A 222 18.47 -1.19 0.54
CA ILE A 222 18.50 -2.40 1.37
C ILE A 222 17.09 -2.94 1.60
N THR A 223 16.97 -4.25 1.82
CA THR A 223 15.66 -4.90 2.02
C THR A 223 14.99 -4.49 3.34
N PRO A 224 13.65 -4.56 3.48
CA PRO A 224 12.96 -4.21 4.73
C PRO A 224 13.45 -5.01 5.94
N TRP A 225 13.76 -6.29 5.72
CA TRP A 225 14.33 -7.14 6.76
C TRP A 225 15.73 -6.69 7.16
N GLU A 226 16.57 -6.28 6.22
CA GLU A 226 17.92 -5.82 6.50
C GLU A 226 17.93 -4.48 7.22
N SER A 227 17.05 -3.55 6.80
CA SER A 227 16.80 -2.29 7.50
C SER A 227 16.41 -2.54 8.96
N LYS A 228 15.38 -3.36 9.18
CA LYS A 228 14.95 -3.76 10.53
C LYS A 228 16.08 -4.38 11.35
N ARG A 229 16.87 -5.28 10.76
CA ARG A 229 17.98 -5.97 11.46
C ARG A 229 19.06 -5.01 11.92
N ARG A 230 19.43 -4.00 11.12
CA ARG A 230 20.47 -3.02 11.48
C ARG A 230 20.03 -2.11 12.63
N CYS A 231 18.75 -1.78 12.68
CA CYS A 231 18.18 -0.95 13.76
C CYS A 231 17.78 -1.73 15.02
N THR A 232 17.91 -3.07 15.03
CA THR A 232 17.49 -3.88 16.18
C THR A 232 18.61 -3.88 17.23
N SER A 233 18.33 -3.35 18.41
CA SER A 233 19.24 -3.35 19.56
C SER A 233 19.48 -4.76 20.11
N PRO A 234 20.51 -4.98 20.95
CA PRO A 234 20.75 -6.28 21.59
C PRO A 234 19.55 -6.80 22.41
N ASP A 235 18.72 -5.89 22.92
CA ASP A 235 17.49 -6.20 23.67
C ASP A 235 16.30 -6.57 22.76
N GLY A 236 16.50 -6.55 21.43
CA GLY A 236 15.50 -6.91 20.43
C GLY A 236 14.54 -5.77 20.06
N GLN A 237 14.79 -4.55 20.53
CA GLN A 237 13.95 -3.38 20.27
C GLN A 237 14.48 -2.62 19.05
N ILE A 238 13.58 -2.04 18.25
CA ILE A 238 13.99 -1.18 17.13
C ILE A 238 14.35 0.19 17.70
N CYS A 239 15.59 0.64 17.47
CA CYS A 239 16.13 1.91 17.98
C CYS A 239 15.82 2.15 19.47
N SER A 240 15.88 1.10 20.30
CA SER A 240 15.59 1.13 21.73
C SER A 240 14.24 1.79 22.11
N ASN A 241 13.27 1.79 21.19
CA ASN A 241 12.00 2.52 21.29
C ASN A 241 12.16 4.04 21.53
N ARG A 242 13.33 4.60 21.20
CA ARG A 242 13.71 6.01 21.39
C ARG A 242 14.06 6.71 20.07
N GLY A 243 13.82 6.05 18.94
CA GLY A 243 14.11 6.57 17.62
C GLY A 243 13.30 5.89 16.54
N THR A 244 13.38 6.46 15.34
CA THR A 244 12.76 5.92 14.14
C THR A 244 13.83 5.28 13.26
N CYS A 245 13.62 4.04 12.83
CA CYS A 245 14.54 3.35 11.92
C CYS A 245 14.25 3.71 10.47
N VAL A 246 15.21 4.32 9.77
CA VAL A 246 15.12 4.67 8.36
C VAL A 246 16.30 4.07 7.61
N CYS A 247 16.05 3.23 6.62
CA CYS A 247 17.07 2.56 5.80
C CYS A 247 18.23 1.90 6.60
N GLY A 248 17.93 1.35 7.77
CA GLY A 248 18.90 0.66 8.63
C GLY A 248 19.72 1.58 9.53
N GLU A 249 19.34 2.86 9.63
CA GLU A 249 19.92 3.86 10.52
C GLU A 249 18.84 4.38 11.48
N CYS A 250 19.18 4.52 12.76
CA CYS A 250 18.27 5.03 13.76
C CYS A 250 18.37 6.56 13.85
N SER A 251 17.26 7.25 13.56
CA SER A 251 17.08 8.66 13.90
C SER A 251 16.55 8.76 15.33
N CYS A 252 17.42 9.06 16.29
CA CYS A 252 17.05 9.19 17.70
C CYS A 252 16.21 10.46 17.93
N HIS A 253 15.22 10.35 18.82
CA HIS A 253 14.38 11.47 19.22
C HIS A 253 14.97 12.15 20.45
N ASP A 254 15.18 13.45 20.39
CA ASP A 254 15.74 14.23 21.51
C ASP A 254 14.75 14.45 22.67
N VAL A 255 13.51 13.96 22.55
CA VAL A 255 12.42 14.20 23.51
C VAL A 255 11.87 12.85 23.98
N ASP A 256 12.00 12.58 25.28
CA ASP A 256 11.33 11.46 25.93
C ASP A 256 9.79 11.70 25.97
N PRO A 257 8.92 10.67 26.02
CA PRO A 257 7.46 10.84 26.11
C PRO A 257 6.97 11.73 27.25
N THR A 258 7.81 12.01 28.25
CA THR A 258 7.55 12.96 29.34
C THR A 258 7.73 14.43 28.96
N GLY A 259 8.26 14.73 27.77
CA GLY A 259 8.50 16.09 27.25
C GLY A 259 9.80 16.74 27.70
N ASP A 260 10.70 15.99 28.33
CA ASP A 260 12.02 16.47 28.74
C ASP A 260 13.07 16.16 27.67
N TRP A 261 13.87 17.16 27.31
CA TRP A 261 14.90 17.07 26.28
C TRP A 261 16.13 16.31 26.81
N GLY A 262 16.57 15.28 26.10
CA GLY A 262 17.76 14.49 26.43
C GLY A 262 18.67 14.30 25.22
N ASP A 263 19.97 14.11 25.46
CA ASP A 263 20.94 13.81 24.40
C ASP A 263 20.94 12.30 24.16
N ILE A 264 19.99 11.82 23.34
CA ILE A 264 19.83 10.40 23.00
C ILE A 264 20.65 10.07 21.75
N HIS A 265 21.54 9.07 21.85
CA HIS A 265 22.44 8.72 20.76
C HIS A 265 22.82 7.22 20.76
N GLY A 266 23.69 6.84 19.83
CA GLY A 266 24.11 5.44 19.60
C GLY A 266 23.49 4.87 18.34
N ASP A 267 24.05 3.76 17.84
CA ASP A 267 23.62 3.15 16.57
C ASP A 267 22.16 2.67 16.63
N THR A 268 21.68 2.37 17.84
CA THR A 268 20.31 1.93 18.12
C THR A 268 19.62 2.80 19.19
N CYS A 269 20.04 4.06 19.36
CA CYS A 269 19.51 5.00 20.36
C CYS A 269 19.52 4.46 21.81
N GLU A 270 20.50 3.62 22.11
CA GLU A 270 20.63 2.94 23.40
C GLU A 270 21.19 3.85 24.51
N CYS A 271 21.73 5.02 24.16
CA CYS A 271 22.36 5.94 25.11
C CYS A 271 21.49 7.15 25.39
N ASP A 272 21.34 7.50 26.66
CA ASP A 272 20.80 8.79 27.12
C ASP A 272 21.84 9.41 28.06
N GLU A 273 22.42 10.56 27.71
CA GLU A 273 23.43 11.21 28.55
C GLU A 273 22.88 11.72 29.90
N ARG A 274 21.55 11.80 30.08
CA ARG A 274 20.93 12.06 31.39
C ARG A 274 21.01 10.87 32.34
N ASP A 275 21.17 9.64 31.85
CA ASP A 275 21.46 8.50 32.72
C ASP A 275 22.81 8.71 33.42
N CYS A 276 23.71 9.52 32.85
CA CYS A 276 24.89 9.98 33.55
C CYS A 276 24.57 10.93 34.74
N ARG A 277 23.46 11.68 34.69
CA ARG A 277 23.00 12.59 35.76
C ARG A 277 22.18 11.90 36.85
N ALA A 278 21.61 10.72 36.60
CA ALA A 278 20.63 10.07 37.48
C ALA A 278 21.21 9.50 38.80
N VAL A 279 22.54 9.50 38.99
CA VAL A 279 23.16 9.23 40.31
C VAL A 279 23.38 10.55 41.06
N TYR A 280 22.32 11.35 41.20
CA TYR A 280 22.30 12.52 42.08
C TYR A 280 22.37 12.03 43.53
N ASP A 281 23.59 11.92 44.08
CA ASP A 281 23.79 11.95 45.51
C ASP A 281 24.05 13.41 45.91
N ARG A 282 23.23 13.93 46.82
CA ARG A 282 23.17 15.35 47.26
C ARG A 282 24.48 15.87 47.90
N TYR A 283 25.52 15.05 47.97
CA TYR A 283 26.77 15.28 48.70
C TYR A 283 28.06 15.17 47.87
N SER A 284 28.00 14.95 46.55
CA SER A 284 29.20 14.77 45.72
C SER A 284 29.11 15.60 44.43
N ASP A 285 29.84 16.72 44.39
CA ASP A 285 29.91 17.63 43.23
C ASP A 285 30.81 17.11 42.08
N ASP A 286 31.40 15.92 42.21
CA ASP A 286 32.38 15.40 41.25
C ASP A 286 31.78 14.32 40.34
N PHE A 287 31.26 14.79 39.20
CA PHE A 287 30.93 14.01 38.02
C PHE A 287 32.16 13.97 37.07
N CYS A 288 32.41 12.83 36.39
CA CYS A 288 33.63 12.49 35.61
C CYS A 288 34.76 13.52 35.76
N SER A 289 35.62 13.39 36.80
CA SER A 289 36.51 14.44 37.33
C SER A 289 36.93 15.53 36.32
N VAL A 290 36.18 16.64 36.24
CA VAL A 290 36.42 17.97 35.60
C VAL A 290 37.07 18.01 34.19
N LEU A 291 37.38 16.89 33.54
CA LEU A 291 38.28 16.84 32.38
C LEU A 291 37.90 15.80 31.29
N LEU A 292 36.68 15.22 31.29
CA LEU A 292 36.33 14.03 30.49
C LEU A 292 34.89 14.00 29.92
N LEU A 293 34.70 13.28 28.80
CA LEU A 293 33.42 13.03 28.09
C LEU A 293 32.65 11.84 28.72
N CYS A 294 31.32 11.97 28.92
CA CYS A 294 30.45 10.81 29.22
C CYS A 294 30.13 10.10 27.90
N ASN A 295 30.20 8.77 27.87
CA ASN A 295 29.76 7.95 26.74
C ASN A 295 28.80 6.88 27.29
N CYS A 296 27.49 7.05 27.07
CA CYS A 296 26.48 6.04 27.39
C CYS A 296 26.53 5.54 28.86
N GLY A 297 26.58 6.46 29.83
CA GLY A 297 26.66 6.12 31.26
C GLY A 297 28.06 5.71 31.77
N ARG A 298 29.10 5.81 30.94
CA ARG A 298 30.49 5.51 31.31
C ARG A 298 31.41 6.74 31.14
N CYS A 299 32.24 7.02 32.15
CA CYS A 299 33.31 8.01 32.03
C CYS A 299 34.51 7.41 31.27
N ASP A 300 34.96 8.07 30.21
CA ASP A 300 36.23 7.73 29.57
C ASP A 300 37.38 8.41 30.30
N CYS A 301 38.29 7.64 30.90
CA CYS A 301 39.39 8.19 31.71
C CYS A 301 40.61 8.58 30.88
N LYS A 302 41.26 9.71 31.21
CA LYS A 302 42.55 10.08 30.61
C LYS A 302 43.61 9.03 30.94
N VAL A 303 44.61 8.91 30.06
CA VAL A 303 45.78 8.05 30.28
C VAL A 303 46.38 8.36 31.65
N GLY A 304 46.38 7.37 32.55
CA GLY A 304 46.83 7.57 33.93
C GLY A 304 45.73 7.64 34.98
N TRP A 305 44.44 7.48 34.64
CA TRP A 305 43.33 7.46 35.60
C TRP A 305 42.42 6.24 35.39
N TYR A 306 41.82 5.73 36.47
CA TYR A 306 40.93 4.56 36.52
C TYR A 306 39.83 4.73 37.58
N GLY A 307 38.83 3.84 37.59
CA GLY A 307 37.66 3.95 38.47
C GLY A 307 36.38 4.22 37.67
N LYS A 308 35.21 4.08 38.30
CA LYS A 308 33.92 4.26 37.61
C LYS A 308 33.61 5.72 37.26
N LYS A 309 34.21 6.64 38.02
CA LYS A 309 34.17 8.10 37.86
C LYS A 309 35.55 8.69 37.50
N CYS A 310 36.52 7.84 37.16
CA CYS A 310 37.93 8.21 36.95
C CYS A 310 38.59 8.83 38.20
N GLU A 311 38.19 8.35 39.38
CA GLU A 311 38.56 8.87 40.70
C GLU A 311 39.96 8.46 41.18
N HIS A 312 40.63 7.53 40.49
CA HIS A 312 41.91 6.98 40.93
C HIS A 312 43.04 7.20 39.91
N PRO A 313 44.16 7.81 40.29
CA PRO A 313 45.33 7.89 39.42
C PRO A 313 46.09 6.54 39.38
N ARG A 314 46.56 6.12 38.21
CA ARG A 314 47.32 4.88 37.93
C ARG A 314 48.53 4.69 38.84
N SER A 315 49.09 5.77 39.35
CA SER A 315 50.15 5.75 40.36
C SER A 315 49.72 6.65 41.50
N CYS A 316 49.58 6.08 42.70
CA CYS A 316 49.39 6.86 43.91
C CYS A 316 50.71 7.58 44.22
N PRO A 317 50.75 8.93 44.25
CA PRO A 317 51.98 9.67 44.58
C PRO A 317 52.32 9.60 46.08
N LEU A 318 51.48 8.95 46.89
CA LEU A 318 51.66 8.81 48.33
C LEU A 318 52.47 7.55 48.66
N SER A 319 53.32 7.62 49.67
CA SER A 319 53.93 6.42 50.23
C SER A 319 52.85 5.52 50.83
N ALA A 320 53.14 4.23 51.00
CA ALA A 320 52.21 3.29 51.63
C ALA A 320 51.80 3.76 53.04
N GLU A 321 52.72 4.33 53.83
CA GLU A 321 52.38 4.86 55.15
C GLU A 321 51.47 6.09 55.08
N GLU A 322 51.68 6.98 54.11
CA GLU A 322 50.92 8.21 53.96
C GLU A 322 49.50 7.94 53.41
N SER A 323 49.38 6.94 52.54
CA SER A 323 48.10 6.40 52.08
C SER A 323 47.31 5.76 53.24
N ILE A 324 47.96 4.98 54.11
CA ILE A 324 47.30 4.34 55.27
C ILE A 324 46.83 5.40 56.27
N ARG A 325 47.65 6.41 56.58
CA ARG A 325 47.26 7.52 57.47
C ARG A 325 46.05 8.29 56.96
N ARG A 326 46.02 8.61 55.66
CA ARG A 326 44.85 9.29 55.06
C ARG A 326 43.60 8.41 55.04
N CYS A 327 43.77 7.10 54.87
CA CYS A 327 42.65 6.16 54.79
C CYS A 327 42.04 5.82 56.16
N GLN A 328 42.81 5.86 57.25
CA GLN A 328 42.32 5.67 58.63
C GLN A 328 41.70 6.95 59.23
N GLY A 329 42.06 8.11 58.69
CA GLY A 329 41.68 9.39 59.27
C GLY A 329 42.19 9.51 60.71
N SER A 330 41.40 10.14 61.58
CA SER A 330 41.64 10.21 63.04
C SER A 330 40.93 9.11 63.84
N SER A 331 40.52 8.01 63.19
CA SER A 331 39.78 6.91 63.82
C SER A 331 40.62 5.63 63.91
N ASP A 332 40.55 4.93 65.05
CA ASP A 332 41.26 3.66 65.28
C ASP A 332 40.60 2.44 64.61
N LEU A 333 39.68 2.65 63.67
CA LEU A 333 38.95 1.58 62.98
C LEU A 333 39.70 1.13 61.72
N PRO A 334 39.76 -0.17 61.41
CA PRO A 334 40.34 -0.65 60.17
C PRO A 334 39.52 -0.15 58.97
N CYS A 335 40.21 0.31 57.93
CA CYS A 335 39.60 0.90 56.73
C CYS A 335 38.52 -0.02 56.15
N SER A 336 37.26 0.43 56.19
CA SER A 336 36.14 -0.25 55.54
C SER A 336 36.05 0.18 54.08
N GLY A 337 36.82 -0.46 53.22
CA GLY A 337 36.72 -0.31 51.77
C GLY A 337 37.42 -1.46 51.08
N ARG A 338 36.77 -2.09 50.08
CA ARG A 338 37.39 -3.14 49.27
C ARG A 338 38.42 -2.51 48.32
N GLY A 339 39.60 -2.20 48.84
CA GLY A 339 40.78 -1.87 48.04
C GLY A 339 41.46 -3.12 47.52
N LYS A 340 41.31 -3.39 46.22
CA LYS A 340 42.33 -4.02 45.39
C LYS A 340 42.73 -3.02 44.33
#